data_AF-D5DRG2-F1
#
_entry.id   AF-D5DRG2-F1
#
_cell.length_a   1.000
_cell.length_b   1.000
_cell.length_c   1.000
_cell.angle_alpha   90.00
_cell.angle_beta   90.00
_cell.angle_gamma   90.00
#
_symmetry.space_group_name_H-M   'P 1'
#
loop_
_entity.id
_entity.type
_entity.pdbx_description
1 polymer ?
#
loop_
_entity_poly.entity_id
_entity_poly.type
_entity_poly.pdbx_seq_one_letter_code
_entity_poly.pdbx_strand_id
1 'polypeptide(L)' 'MTQKGTPEYIVIKAVEDGVNVIGLTRGADTRFHHSEKLDKGEVMIAQFTEHTSAIKIRGKAVIQTVHGEIESDTKK' A
#
# COMPACT_ATOMS: atom_id res chain seq x y z
N MET A 1 -28.48 12.78 -1.61
CA MET A 1 -27.43 12.42 -2.59
C MET A 1 -26.11 12.34 -1.83
N THR A 2 -25.66 11.14 -1.47
CA THR A 2 -24.38 10.95 -0.79
C THR A 2 -23.29 11.08 -1.86
N GLN A 3 -22.48 12.14 -1.81
CA GLN A 3 -21.32 12.22 -2.70
C GLN A 3 -20.38 11.06 -2.38
N LYS A 4 -20.23 10.12 -3.32
CA LYS A 4 -19.12 9.17 -3.29
C LYS A 4 -17.86 9.97 -3.64
N GLY A 5 -17.04 10.27 -2.63
CA GLY A 5 -15.69 10.79 -2.87
C GLY A 5 -14.91 9.83 -3.78
N THR A 6 -13.99 10.38 -4.57
CA THR A 6 -13.04 9.57 -5.34
C THR A 6 -12.31 8.62 -4.38
N PRO A 7 -12.25 7.31 -4.67
CA PRO A 7 -11.62 6.36 -3.78
C PRO A 7 -10.14 6.69 -3.63
N GLU A 8 -9.68 6.77 -2.39
CA GLU A 8 -8.30 7.09 -2.05
C GLU A 8 -7.34 6.01 -2.57
N TYR A 9 -6.13 6.44 -2.94
CA TYR A 9 -5.05 5.57 -3.38
C TYR A 9 -3.73 6.00 -2.75
N ILE A 10 -2.75 5.09 -2.78
CA ILE A 10 -1.37 5.36 -2.39
C ILE A 10 -0.44 4.99 -3.55
N VAL A 11 0.66 5.72 -3.68
CA VAL A 11 1.75 5.41 -4.62
C VAL A 11 2.91 4.86 -3.82
N ILE A 12 3.50 3.76 -4.28
CA ILE A 12 4.63 3.09 -3.61
C ILE A 12 5.72 2.90 -4.66
N LYS A 13 6.94 3.33 -4.35
CA LYS A 13 8.14 3.06 -5.15
C LYS A 13 9.14 2.27 -4.33
N ALA A 14 9.54 1.10 -4.83
CA ALA A 14 10.55 0.27 -4.17
C ALA A 14 11.95 0.91 -4.29
N VAL A 15 12.65 1.04 -3.16
CA VAL A 15 14.03 1.56 -3.09
C VAL A 15 15.05 0.41 -3.01
N GLU A 16 14.59 -0.79 -2.66
CA GLU A 16 15.35 -2.06 -2.67
C GLU A 16 14.53 -3.18 -3.34
N ASP A 17 15.18 -4.30 -3.67
CA ASP A 17 14.49 -5.48 -4.21
C ASP A 17 13.70 -6.19 -3.10
N GLY A 18 12.53 -6.73 -3.44
CA GLY A 18 11.74 -7.50 -2.48
C GLY A 18 10.91 -6.68 -1.50
N VAL A 19 10.59 -5.45 -1.85
CA VAL A 19 9.54 -4.70 -1.15
C VAL A 19 8.21 -5.44 -1.31
N ASN A 20 7.48 -5.64 -0.21
CA ASN A 20 6.19 -6.30 -0.22
C ASN A 20 5.08 -5.29 0.07
N VAL A 21 4.08 -5.22 -0.81
CA VAL A 21 2.85 -4.45 -0.66
C VAL A 21 1.72 -5.40 -0.31
N ILE A 22 1.26 -5.36 0.94
CA ILE A 22 0.32 -6.35 1.49
C ILE A 22 -1.04 -5.71 1.70
N GLY A 23 -2.07 -6.22 1.03
CA GLY A 23 -3.46 -5.83 1.24
C GLY A 23 -4.08 -6.54 2.46
N LEU A 24 -4.77 -5.78 3.30
CA LEU A 24 -5.54 -6.29 4.43
C LEU A 24 -7.04 -6.24 4.16
N THR A 25 -7.74 -7.29 4.59
CA THR A 25 -9.17 -7.46 4.34
C THR A 25 -9.99 -6.37 5.01
N ARG A 26 -11.01 -5.87 4.29
CA ARG A 26 -12.11 -5.11 4.89
C ARG A 26 -13.13 -6.08 5.51
N GLY A 27 -13.58 -5.79 6.73
CA GLY A 27 -14.63 -6.56 7.41
C GLY A 27 -14.33 -6.81 8.88
N ALA A 28 -15.00 -7.80 9.46
CA ALA A 28 -14.83 -8.20 10.85
C ALA A 28 -13.41 -8.75 11.15
N ASP A 29 -12.82 -9.46 10.19
CA ASP A 29 -11.48 -10.01 10.30
C ASP A 29 -10.46 -9.15 9.57
N THR A 30 -9.30 -8.96 10.20
CA THR A 30 -8.14 -8.28 9.61
C THR A 30 -7.06 -9.30 9.30
N ARG A 31 -6.95 -9.72 8.03
CA ARG A 31 -5.92 -10.68 7.57
C ARG A 31 -5.32 -10.25 6.23
N PHE A 32 -4.12 -10.76 5.94
CA PHE A 32 -3.50 -10.58 4.63
C PHE A 32 -4.27 -11.39 3.58
N HIS A 33 -4.57 -10.79 2.43
CA HIS A 33 -5.25 -11.49 1.33
C HIS A 33 -4.50 -11.43 0.00
N HIS A 34 -3.65 -10.43 -0.20
CA HIS A 34 -2.74 -10.32 -1.34
C HIS A 34 -1.40 -9.73 -0.90
N SER A 35 -0.32 -10.15 -1.55
CA SER A 35 1.02 -9.58 -1.37
C SER A 35 1.64 -9.40 -2.74
N GLU A 36 1.88 -8.15 -3.13
CA GLU A 36 2.62 -7.82 -4.34
C GLU A 36 4.09 -7.62 -4.00
N LYS A 37 5.00 -8.26 -4.75
CA LYS A 37 6.44 -8.07 -4.59
C LYS A 37 6.92 -7.08 -5.63
N LEU A 38 7.63 -6.04 -5.19
CA LEU A 38 8.26 -5.05 -6.04
C LEU A 38 9.78 -5.20 -5.97
N ASP A 39 10.41 -5.23 -7.14
CA ASP A 39 11.87 -5.10 -7.28
C ASP A 39 12.26 -3.62 -7.37
N LYS A 40 13.55 -3.32 -7.17
CA LYS A 40 14.04 -1.94 -7.02
C LYS A 40 13.69 -1.08 -8.23
N GLY A 41 13.05 0.05 -7.95
CA GLY A 41 12.63 1.02 -8.95
C GLY A 41 11.22 0.78 -9.50
N GLU A 42 10.60 -0.38 -9.23
CA GLU A 42 9.20 -0.61 -9.57
C GLU A 42 8.27 0.29 -8.75
N VAL A 43 7.14 0.63 -9.38
CA VAL A 43 6.12 1.53 -8.81
C VAL A 43 4.76 0.85 -8.87
N MET A 44 4.03 0.93 -7.76
CA MET A 44 2.65 0.46 -7.65
C MET A 44 1.75 1.61 -7.21
N ILE A 45 0.60 1.74 -7.85
CA ILE A 45 -0.48 2.66 -7.46
C ILE A 45 -1.65 1.81 -6.99
N ALA A 46 -1.97 1.87 -5.71
CA ALA A 46 -2.91 0.96 -5.06
C ALA A 46 -4.09 1.73 -4.47
N GLN A 47 -5.29 1.42 -4.94
CA GLN A 47 -6.53 2.01 -4.42
C GLN A 47 -7.02 1.27 -3.17
N PHE A 48 -7.64 1.98 -2.23
CA PHE A 48 -8.53 1.35 -1.26
C PHE A 48 -9.80 0.86 -1.96
N THR A 49 -10.20 -0.37 -1.68
CA THR A 49 -11.30 -1.04 -2.37
C THR A 49 -12.30 -1.64 -1.39
N GLU A 50 -13.32 -2.28 -1.93
CA GLU A 50 -14.23 -3.11 -1.15
C GLU A 50 -13.49 -4.21 -0.37
N HIS A 51 -12.46 -4.81 -0.97
CA HIS A 51 -11.70 -5.91 -0.37
C HIS A 51 -10.50 -5.44 0.46
N THR A 52 -9.94 -4.27 0.15
CA THR A 52 -8.74 -3.73 0.82
C THR A 52 -9.06 -2.47 1.61
N SER A 53 -8.98 -2.59 2.94
CA SER A 53 -9.20 -1.49 3.90
C SER A 53 -7.93 -0.90 4.45
N ALA A 54 -6.84 -1.65 4.44
CA ALA A 54 -5.52 -1.22 4.87
C ALA A 54 -4.44 -1.85 3.98
N ILE A 55 -3.30 -1.16 3.87
CA ILE A 55 -2.14 -1.64 3.10
C ILE A 55 -0.92 -1.56 4.01
N LYS A 56 -0.16 -2.67 4.09
CA LYS A 56 1.10 -2.75 4.83
C LYS A 56 2.27 -2.86 3.85
N ILE A 57 3.23 -1.95 3.96
CA ILE A 57 4.49 -2.00 3.21
C ILE A 57 5.58 -2.62 4.09
N ARG A 58 6.36 -3.55 3.54
CA ARG A 58 7.58 -4.09 4.17
C ARG A 58 8.75 -3.97 3.19
N GLY A 59 9.91 -3.58 3.70
CA GLY A 59 11.07 -3.24 2.88
C GLY A 59 11.22 -1.73 2.71
N LYS A 60 12.34 -1.31 2.12
CA LYS A 60 12.66 0.10 1.90
C LYS A 60 11.91 0.65 0.68
N ALA A 61 11.01 1.60 0.92
CA ALA A 61 10.18 2.20 -0.13
C ALA A 61 9.84 3.66 0.18
N VAL A 62 9.58 4.44 -0.88
CA VAL A 62 8.98 5.78 -0.79
C VAL A 62 7.48 5.64 -1.07
N ILE A 63 6.65 6.22 -0.22
CA ILE A 63 5.19 6.10 -0.27
C ILE A 63 4.57 7.50 -0.30
N GLN A 64 3.72 7.77 -1.27
CA GLN A 64 2.96 9.02 -1.37
C GLN A 64 1.47 8.75 -1.16
N THR A 65 0.85 9.61 -0.35
CA THR A 65 -0.59 9.62 -0.09
C THR A 65 -1.12 11.04 -0.23
N VAL A 66 -2.44 11.23 -0.11
CA VAL A 66 -3.04 12.57 -0.04
C VAL A 66 -2.52 13.42 1.13
N HIS A 67 -1.88 12.81 2.13
CA HIS A 67 -1.34 13.47 3.32
C HIS A 67 0.15 13.79 3.22
N GLY A 68 0.81 13.48 2.10
CA GLY A 68 2.23 13.69 1.90
C GLY A 68 3.01 12.39 1.69
N GLU A 69 4.33 12.52 1.79
CA GLU A 69 5.30 11.46 1.52
C GLU A 69 5.87 10.87 2.83
N ILE A 70 6.12 9.58 2.83
CA ILE A 70 6.78 8.85 3.92
C ILE A 70 7.68 7.75 3.36
N GLU A 71 8.77 7.45 4.07
CA GLU A 71 9.65 6.32 3.76
C GLU A 71 9.40 5.16 4.73
N SER A 72 9.39 3.95 4.21
CA SER A 72 9.49 2.72 5.02
C SER A 72 10.93 2.23 5.03
N ASP A 73 11.31 1.54 6.11
CA ASP A 73 12.65 0.97 6.27
C ASP A 73 12.58 -0.50 6.73
N THR A 74 13.65 -1.26 6.51
CA THR A 74 13.80 -2.59 7.10
C THR A 74 14.17 -2.46 8.57
N LYS A 75 13.54 -3.25 9.46
CA LYS A 75 14.03 -3.38 10.83
C LYS A 75 15.46 -3.95 10.76
N LYS A 76 16.43 -3.21 11.27
CA LYS A 76 17.79 -3.71 11.56
C LYS A 76 17.74 -4.83 12.60
#